data_AF-A0A8J3W204-F1
#
_entry.id   AF-A0A8J3W204-F1
#
_cell.length_a   1.000
_cell.length_b   1.000
_cell.length_c   1.000
_cell.angle_alpha   90.00
_cell.angle_beta   90.00
_cell.angle_gamma   90.00
#
_symmetry.space_group_name_H-M   'P 1'
#
loop_
_entity.id
_entity.type
_entity.pdbx_description
1 polymer ?
#
loop_
_entity_poly.entity_id
_entity_poly.type
_entity_poly.pdbx_seq_one_letter_code
_entity_poly.pdbx_strand_id
1 'polypeptide(L)'
;MDLNPVDITGVTGPERYDKYVAVRSAQGERTLYTIQVRLADVPLVLPIPDPEQPTPGNRRVSLPHAKKFGEYVRDKTDWVAPPLLARDDGRCTFREQQVIDGHMAIGILEVPWAASASRTLKIIDGQHRALGISLQIEEIARATSRLEDDLLRAKDEAKKDQLRRQLEELEARRGRLQNEHFTVQIYVESEPERYEQMFYDVADNALGINQAVKVRFDSRKVLNRTLYETTKHALLNGRVDEEQDRLGGSNPNLVGAKHVIDFVRTVNVGVNGRIGRKREAELDEASLIEAANEYFDCLISGFPILEDLIEGKITAPELRASSLLGSITILRVLAGVFHELRENDCTSDEVADFFARLAPHMTAPVTESSLWRTTAAKQDFSERALGPHARSANLKHLTEEITRWFSNPPDGL
;
A
#
# COMPACT_ATOMS: atom_id res chain seq x y z
N MET A 1 61.87 16.69 37.01
CA MET A 1 60.49 17.21 36.86
C MET A 1 59.59 16.01 37.01
N ASP A 2 59.11 15.76 38.22
CA ASP A 2 58.07 14.76 38.44
C ASP A 2 56.75 15.34 37.93
N LEU A 3 56.18 14.68 36.92
CA LEU A 3 54.82 14.97 36.48
C LEU A 3 53.87 14.41 37.54
N ASN A 4 53.04 15.27 38.13
CA ASN A 4 51.97 14.82 39.01
C ASN A 4 51.06 13.83 38.26
N PRO A 5 50.68 12.70 38.87
CA PRO A 5 49.73 11.77 38.26
C PRO A 5 48.38 12.47 38.07
N VAL A 6 47.84 12.36 36.86
CA VAL A 6 46.52 12.88 36.51
C VAL A 6 45.47 12.17 37.37
N ASP A 7 44.67 12.95 38.09
CA ASP A 7 43.51 12.43 38.82
C ASP A 7 42.43 12.01 37.81
N ILE A 8 42.32 10.69 37.63
CA ILE A 8 41.36 10.06 36.73
C ILE A 8 40.08 9.61 37.45
N THR A 9 39.91 9.91 38.74
CA THR A 9 38.74 9.47 39.52
C THR A 9 37.43 10.13 39.06
N GLY A 10 37.52 11.23 38.32
CA GLY A 10 36.41 11.88 37.61
C GLY A 10 36.28 11.52 36.12
N VAL A 11 37.13 10.63 35.58
CA VAL A 11 37.03 10.18 34.17
C VAL A 11 35.99 9.07 34.10
N THR A 12 34.72 9.44 34.06
CA THR A 12 33.67 8.55 33.59
C THR A 12 33.86 8.42 32.07
N GLY A 13 34.16 7.22 31.56
CA GLY A 13 34.01 6.97 30.13
C GLY A 13 32.58 7.34 29.67
N PRO A 14 32.32 7.53 28.36
CA PRO A 14 30.98 7.88 27.90
C PRO A 14 29.99 6.84 28.39
N GLU A 15 29.12 7.21 29.31
CA GLU A 15 27.96 6.42 29.71
C GLU A 15 27.04 6.32 28.48
N ARG A 16 26.97 5.13 27.86
CA ARG A 16 26.27 4.91 26.58
C ARG A 16 24.83 4.44 26.77
N TYR A 17 24.07 5.18 27.54
CA TYR A 17 22.65 4.92 27.75
C TYR A 17 21.86 6.21 27.74
N ASP A 18 20.64 6.14 27.23
CA ASP A 18 19.66 7.22 27.27
C ASP A 18 18.63 6.95 28.37
N LYS A 19 18.10 8.02 28.96
CA LYS A 19 17.07 7.97 29.99
C LYS A 19 15.73 8.37 29.40
N TYR A 20 14.75 7.50 29.52
CA TYR A 20 13.38 7.76 29.07
C TYR A 20 12.42 7.70 30.24
N VAL A 21 11.43 8.59 30.25
CA VAL A 21 10.22 8.35 31.05
C VAL A 21 9.51 7.14 30.44
N ALA A 22 9.24 6.14 31.28
CA ALA A 22 8.70 4.87 30.86
C ALA A 22 7.53 4.44 31.73
N VAL A 23 6.58 3.74 31.11
CA VAL A 23 5.55 2.97 31.81
C VAL A 23 5.96 1.51 31.77
N ARG A 24 6.18 0.91 32.94
CA ARG A 24 6.27 -0.55 33.13
C ARG A 24 4.86 -1.11 33.27
N SER A 25 4.59 -2.20 32.58
CA SER A 25 3.32 -2.94 32.62
C SER A 25 3.57 -4.43 32.34
N ALA A 26 2.51 -5.24 32.36
CA ALA A 26 2.54 -6.65 31.98
C ALA A 26 1.68 -6.90 30.73
N GLN A 27 2.19 -7.70 29.80
CA GLN A 27 1.42 -8.25 28.69
C GLN A 27 1.57 -9.77 28.67
N GLY A 28 0.51 -10.47 29.07
CA GLY A 28 0.63 -11.85 29.53
C GLY A 28 1.59 -11.90 30.72
N GLU A 29 2.52 -12.85 30.71
CA GLU A 29 3.55 -12.99 31.75
C GLU A 29 4.81 -12.14 31.50
N ARG A 30 4.84 -11.33 30.43
CA ARG A 30 6.02 -10.56 30.04
C ARG A 30 6.00 -9.17 30.65
N THR A 31 7.16 -8.72 31.13
CA THR A 31 7.37 -7.31 31.48
C THR A 31 7.50 -6.48 30.21
N LEU A 32 6.72 -5.40 30.13
CA LEU A 32 6.68 -4.49 29.00
C LEU A 32 6.99 -3.07 29.49
N TYR A 33 7.98 -2.42 28.86
CA TYR A 33 8.20 -0.99 28.99
C TYR A 33 7.69 -0.24 27.76
N THR A 34 6.95 0.84 27.98
CA THR A 34 6.53 1.75 26.90
C THR A 34 7.22 3.09 27.07
N ILE A 35 7.92 3.55 26.02
CA ILE A 35 8.62 4.84 25.96
C ILE A 35 8.24 5.62 24.71
N GLN A 36 8.44 6.93 24.75
CA GLN A 36 8.33 7.81 23.58
C GLN A 36 9.73 8.23 23.13
N VAL A 37 10.08 7.95 21.88
CA VAL A 37 11.40 8.22 21.30
C VAL A 37 11.24 9.19 20.15
N ARG A 38 12.01 10.29 20.14
CA ARG A 38 12.02 11.23 19.02
C ARG A 38 12.42 10.49 17.74
N LEU A 39 11.85 10.83 16.59
CA LEU A 39 12.19 10.15 15.33
C LEU A 39 13.71 10.22 15.05
N ALA A 40 14.34 11.36 15.34
CA ALA A 40 15.79 11.56 15.21
C ALA A 40 16.64 10.61 16.06
N ASP A 41 16.10 10.10 17.18
CA ASP A 41 16.81 9.23 18.12
C ASP A 41 16.53 7.74 17.88
N VAL A 42 15.62 7.39 16.97
CA VAL A 42 15.29 5.99 16.65
C VAL A 42 16.55 5.16 16.32
N PRO A 43 17.49 5.63 15.48
CA PRO A 43 18.73 4.88 15.18
C PRO A 43 19.72 4.78 16.35
N LEU A 44 19.55 5.61 17.40
CA LEU A 44 20.37 5.54 18.62
C LEU A 44 19.85 4.44 19.55
N VAL A 45 18.54 4.25 19.59
CA VAL A 45 17.86 3.29 20.47
C VAL A 45 17.74 1.90 19.84
N LEU A 46 17.43 1.82 18.55
CA LEU A 46 17.18 0.57 17.84
C LEU A 46 18.26 0.29 16.79
N PRO A 47 18.62 -0.98 16.56
CA PRO A 47 19.54 -1.35 15.50
C PRO A 47 18.95 -0.98 14.14
N ILE A 48 19.77 -0.45 13.24
CA ILE A 48 19.35 -0.14 11.86
C ILE A 48 19.35 -1.47 11.07
N PRO A 49 18.20 -1.92 10.54
CA PRO A 49 18.15 -3.16 9.77
C PRO A 49 18.94 -3.07 8.46
N ASP A 50 19.71 -4.11 8.13
CA ASP A 50 20.43 -4.23 6.87
C ASP A 50 19.60 -5.10 5.87
N PRO A 51 19.15 -4.54 4.73
CA PRO A 51 18.46 -5.31 3.68
C PRO A 51 19.24 -6.48 3.10
N GLU A 52 20.57 -6.44 3.16
CA GLU A 52 21.46 -7.48 2.63
C GLU A 52 21.86 -8.52 3.69
N GLN A 53 21.67 -8.20 4.97
CA GLN A 53 21.98 -9.09 6.09
C GLN A 53 20.76 -9.22 7.03
N PRO A 54 19.83 -10.15 6.74
CA PRO A 54 18.67 -10.39 7.59
C PRO A 54 19.09 -10.71 9.04
N THR A 55 18.42 -10.09 10.00
CA THR A 55 18.64 -10.41 11.42
C THR A 55 18.10 -11.82 11.72
N PRO A 56 18.86 -12.69 12.40
CA PRO A 56 18.36 -13.99 12.85
C PRO A 56 17.05 -13.84 13.65
N GLY A 57 16.06 -14.69 13.37
CA GLY A 57 14.74 -14.61 13.99
C GLY A 57 13.77 -13.60 13.37
N ASN A 58 14.14 -12.92 12.29
CA ASN A 58 13.31 -11.93 11.58
C ASN A 58 13.26 -12.18 10.06
N ARG A 59 12.24 -11.63 9.40
CA ARG A 59 12.18 -11.56 7.92
C ARG A 59 13.17 -10.53 7.34
N ARG A 60 13.64 -10.77 6.11
CA ARG A 60 14.42 -9.79 5.33
C ARG A 60 13.64 -8.48 5.16
N VAL A 61 14.31 -7.35 5.41
CA VAL A 61 13.73 -6.02 5.21
C VAL A 61 13.75 -5.63 3.73
N SER A 62 12.65 -5.09 3.23
CA SER A 62 12.51 -4.57 1.87
C SER A 62 12.91 -3.10 1.82
N LEU A 63 14.05 -2.78 1.19
CA LEU A 63 14.51 -1.41 1.00
C LEU A 63 13.45 -0.51 0.32
N PRO A 64 12.77 -0.94 -0.77
CA PRO A 64 11.69 -0.15 -1.35
C PRO A 64 10.55 0.16 -0.37
N HIS A 65 10.19 -0.79 0.49
CA HIS A 65 9.12 -0.58 1.47
C HIS A 65 9.54 0.37 2.60
N ALA A 66 10.78 0.23 3.09
CA ALA A 66 11.35 1.15 4.08
C ALA A 66 11.44 2.59 3.55
N LYS A 67 11.90 2.78 2.30
CA LYS A 67 11.90 4.09 1.64
C LYS A 67 10.50 4.70 1.58
N LYS A 68 9.49 3.93 1.16
CA LYS A 68 8.09 4.40 1.12
C LYS A 68 7.59 4.84 2.49
N PHE A 69 8.01 4.18 3.57
CA PHE A 69 7.64 4.61 4.92
C PHE A 69 8.32 5.93 5.31
N GLY A 70 9.62 6.09 5.00
CA GLY A 70 10.32 7.36 5.20
C GLY A 70 9.68 8.52 4.44
N GLU A 71 9.33 8.30 3.16
CA GLU A 71 8.57 9.26 2.35
C GLU A 71 7.20 9.56 2.95
N TYR A 72 6.48 8.56 3.47
CA TYR A 72 5.20 8.76 4.13
C TYR A 72 5.29 9.71 5.32
N VAL A 73 6.27 9.52 6.21
CA VAL A 73 6.49 10.41 7.37
C VAL A 73 6.92 11.81 6.92
N ARG A 74 7.79 11.90 5.91
CA ARG A 74 8.24 13.17 5.33
C ARG A 74 7.07 13.96 4.73
N ASP A 75 6.24 13.30 3.93
CA ASP A 75 5.22 13.96 3.10
C ASP A 75 3.89 14.19 3.85
N LYS A 76 3.69 13.53 5.00
CA LYS A 76 2.44 13.60 5.77
C LYS A 76 2.70 14.10 7.19
N THR A 77 2.11 15.24 7.54
CA THR A 77 2.16 15.82 8.90
C THR A 77 1.21 15.12 9.86
N ASP A 78 0.17 14.48 9.33
CA ASP A 78 -0.84 13.68 10.02
C ASP A 78 -0.51 12.18 9.98
N TRP A 79 0.79 11.83 9.97
CA TRP A 79 1.19 10.44 9.86
C TRP A 79 0.78 9.65 11.11
N VAL A 80 0.45 8.37 10.90
CA VAL A 80 0.12 7.42 11.95
C VAL A 80 0.81 6.10 11.65
N ALA A 81 1.42 5.51 12.68
CA ALA A 81 2.01 4.20 12.59
C ALA A 81 1.84 3.44 13.91
N PRO A 82 1.79 2.11 13.88
CA PRO A 82 1.84 1.30 15.10
C PRO A 82 3.12 1.59 15.92
N PRO A 83 3.20 1.11 17.18
CA PRO A 83 4.46 1.13 17.94
C PRO A 83 5.58 0.34 17.25
N LEU A 84 6.83 0.70 17.53
CA LEU A 84 7.98 -0.15 17.26
C LEU A 84 8.09 -1.17 18.39
N LEU A 85 8.14 -2.45 18.05
CA LEU A 85 8.26 -3.51 19.05
C LEU A 85 9.72 -3.93 19.13
N ALA A 86 10.27 -3.92 20.34
CA ALA A 86 11.64 -4.26 20.62
C ALA A 86 11.74 -5.26 21.77
N ARG A 87 12.83 -5.99 21.80
CA ARG A 87 13.21 -6.92 22.85
C ARG A 87 14.44 -6.39 23.58
N ASP A 88 14.36 -6.42 24.90
CA ASP A 88 15.49 -6.28 25.82
C ASP A 88 15.86 -7.67 26.38
N ASP A 89 17.15 -8.00 26.40
CA ASP A 89 17.69 -9.24 26.97
C ASP A 89 18.14 -9.07 28.44
N GLY A 90 17.55 -8.10 29.15
CA GLY A 90 17.80 -7.80 30.56
C GLY A 90 18.86 -6.73 30.78
N ARG A 91 19.03 -5.79 29.85
CA ARG A 91 20.01 -4.70 29.94
C ARG A 91 19.39 -3.36 30.26
N CYS A 92 18.11 -3.18 29.97
CA CYS A 92 17.41 -1.98 30.36
C CYS A 92 17.24 -1.96 31.89
N THR A 93 17.57 -0.84 32.52
CA THR A 93 17.42 -0.67 33.97
C THR A 93 16.28 0.29 34.26
N PHE A 94 15.24 -0.20 34.94
CA PHE A 94 14.09 0.62 35.30
C PHE A 94 14.17 1.08 36.75
N ARG A 95 14.15 2.39 36.95
CA ARG A 95 14.05 3.03 38.26
C ARG A 95 12.62 3.49 38.46
N GLU A 96 11.89 2.73 39.28
CA GLU A 96 10.52 3.05 39.64
C GLU A 96 10.45 4.40 40.37
N GLN A 97 9.51 5.24 39.97
CA GLN A 97 9.20 6.50 40.64
C GLN A 97 7.82 6.48 41.28
N GLN A 98 6.86 5.82 40.64
CA GLN A 98 5.50 5.71 41.12
C GLN A 98 4.89 4.38 40.71
N VAL A 99 4.34 3.65 41.68
CA VAL A 99 3.51 2.46 41.42
C VAL A 99 2.10 2.91 41.08
N ILE A 100 1.52 2.25 40.08
CA ILE A 100 0.10 2.34 39.74
C ILE A 100 -0.52 0.96 40.00
N ASP A 101 -1.80 0.93 40.35
CA ASP A 101 -2.53 -0.32 40.55
C ASP A 101 -2.39 -1.29 39.35
N GLY A 102 -2.45 -2.59 39.63
CA GLY A 102 -2.47 -3.62 38.58
C GLY A 102 -1.12 -3.88 37.88
N HIS A 103 -0.02 -3.91 38.64
CA HIS A 103 1.36 -4.18 38.15
C HIS A 103 1.96 -3.11 37.23
N MET A 104 1.32 -1.94 37.13
CA MET A 104 1.86 -0.83 36.37
C MET A 104 2.78 0.06 37.24
N ALA A 105 3.76 0.69 36.62
CA ALA A 105 4.57 1.70 37.28
C ALA A 105 5.09 2.74 36.29
N ILE A 106 5.21 3.98 36.74
CA ILE A 106 5.92 5.04 36.03
C ILE A 106 7.32 5.16 36.63
N GLY A 107 8.31 5.33 35.77
CA GLY A 107 9.69 5.50 36.20
C GLY A 107 10.61 5.94 35.07
N ILE A 108 11.90 5.87 35.35
CA ILE A 108 12.96 6.19 34.40
C ILE A 108 13.58 4.88 33.91
N LEU A 109 13.52 4.63 32.62
CA LEU A 109 14.18 3.51 31.96
C LEU A 109 15.51 3.98 31.37
N GLU A 110 16.59 3.32 31.76
CA GLU A 110 17.92 3.46 31.16
C GLU A 110 18.03 2.45 30.02
N VAL A 111 18.15 2.95 28.78
CA VAL A 111 18.20 2.14 27.56
C VAL A 111 19.60 2.26 26.94
N PRO A 112 20.34 1.14 26.76
CA PRO A 112 21.66 1.16 26.13
C PRO A 112 21.62 1.58 24.66
N TRP A 113 22.64 2.31 24.20
CA TRP A 113 22.76 2.71 22.80
C TRP A 113 23.01 1.54 21.85
N ALA A 114 22.37 1.58 20.67
CA ALA A 114 22.52 0.59 19.60
C ALA A 114 23.95 0.49 19.01
N ALA A 115 24.74 1.57 19.04
CA ALA A 115 26.11 1.55 18.49
C ALA A 115 27.12 0.77 19.35
N SER A 116 26.74 0.36 20.57
CA SER A 116 27.58 -0.48 21.42
C SER A 116 27.38 -1.94 21.04
N ALA A 117 28.12 -2.37 20.00
CA ALA A 117 28.02 -3.61 19.20
C ALA A 117 27.98 -4.99 19.92
N SER A 118 27.62 -5.08 21.21
CA SER A 118 27.40 -6.35 21.90
C SER A 118 26.07 -6.46 22.66
N ARG A 119 25.29 -5.38 22.83
CA ARG A 119 24.18 -5.34 23.81
C ARG A 119 23.05 -4.38 23.42
N THR A 120 22.40 -4.62 22.29
CA THR A 120 21.39 -3.72 21.73
C THR A 120 20.01 -4.35 21.81
N LEU A 121 18.98 -3.51 21.92
CA LEU A 121 17.60 -3.94 21.71
C LEU A 121 17.49 -4.68 20.36
N LYS A 122 16.65 -5.71 20.28
CA LYS A 122 16.34 -6.41 19.03
C LYS A 122 14.96 -6.02 18.55
N ILE A 123 14.81 -5.66 17.28
CA ILE A 123 13.49 -5.31 16.73
C ILE A 123 12.68 -6.58 16.55
N ILE A 124 11.49 -6.64 17.16
CA ILE A 124 10.48 -7.66 16.90
C ILE A 124 9.64 -7.22 15.70
N ASP A 125 9.05 -6.02 15.74
CA ASP A 125 8.30 -5.47 14.60
C ASP A 125 8.62 -3.99 14.37
N GLY A 126 8.52 -3.57 13.11
CA GLY A 126 8.83 -2.21 12.69
C GLY A 126 10.18 -2.04 12.00
N GLN A 127 10.79 -3.14 11.53
CA GLN A 127 12.07 -3.12 10.81
C GLN A 127 12.09 -2.09 9.66
N HIS A 128 11.06 -2.10 8.80
CA HIS A 128 10.93 -1.15 7.69
C HIS A 128 10.76 0.30 8.17
N ARG A 129 10.12 0.49 9.33
CA ARG A 129 9.84 1.81 9.90
C ARG A 129 11.12 2.42 10.47
N ALA A 130 11.85 1.64 11.27
CA ALA A 130 13.17 2.03 11.79
C ALA A 130 14.15 2.37 10.65
N LEU A 131 14.26 1.49 9.64
CA LEU A 131 15.11 1.75 8.47
C LEU A 131 14.64 2.99 7.68
N GLY A 132 13.34 3.14 7.47
CA GLY A 132 12.78 4.27 6.74
C GLY A 132 13.10 5.62 7.38
N ILE A 133 13.03 5.71 8.72
CA ILE A 133 13.43 6.91 9.47
C ILE A 133 14.93 7.16 9.36
N SER A 134 15.78 6.13 9.52
CA SER A 134 17.24 6.27 9.36
C SER A 134 17.61 6.82 7.98
N LEU A 135 16.99 6.30 6.92
CA LEU A 135 17.20 6.75 5.55
C LEU A 135 16.80 8.22 5.36
N GLN A 136 15.74 8.69 6.01
CA GLN A 136 15.34 10.11 5.96
C GLN A 136 16.33 11.02 6.67
N ILE A 137 16.85 10.60 7.84
CA ILE A 137 17.89 11.35 8.56
C ILE A 137 19.14 11.50 7.68
N GLU A 138 19.60 10.41 7.07
CA GLU A 138 20.75 10.40 6.17
C GLU A 138 20.51 11.20 4.88
N GLU A 139 19.29 11.16 4.33
CA GLU A 139 18.91 11.94 3.16
C GLU A 139 18.96 13.44 3.47
N ILE A 140 18.36 13.88 4.59
CA ILE A 140 18.38 15.27 5.03
C ILE A 140 19.81 15.73 5.28
N ALA A 141 20.60 14.97 6.05
CA ALA A 141 21.99 15.35 6.35
C ALA A 141 22.84 15.50 5.08
N ARG A 142 22.73 14.56 4.14
CA ARG A 142 23.44 14.63 2.86
C ARG A 142 22.95 15.79 1.99
N ALA A 143 21.65 16.05 1.95
CA ALA A 143 21.08 17.14 1.17
C ALA A 143 21.48 18.51 1.75
N THR A 144 21.44 18.68 3.07
CA THR A 144 21.88 19.91 3.75
C THR A 144 23.33 20.22 3.44
N SER A 145 24.24 19.26 3.65
CA SER A 145 25.67 19.47 3.37
C SER A 145 25.93 19.84 1.90
N ARG A 146 25.23 19.21 0.94
CA ARG A 146 25.37 19.57 -0.48
C ARG A 146 24.86 20.98 -0.78
N LEU A 147 23.72 21.37 -0.23
CA LEU A 147 23.15 22.69 -0.47
C LEU A 147 23.97 23.80 0.19
N GLU A 148 24.57 23.54 1.36
CA GLU A 148 25.53 24.45 2.00
C GLU A 148 26.76 24.68 1.11
N ASP A 149 27.35 23.60 0.58
CA ASP A 149 28.48 23.69 -0.36
C ASP A 149 28.11 24.44 -1.64
N ASP A 150 26.92 24.19 -2.20
CA ASP A 150 26.43 24.86 -3.39
C ASP A 150 26.14 26.35 -3.14
N LEU A 151 25.66 26.69 -1.94
CA LEU A 151 25.39 28.07 -1.52
C LEU A 151 26.69 28.87 -1.42
N LEU A 152 27.76 28.27 -0.88
CA LEU A 152 29.09 28.88 -0.82
C LEU A 152 29.68 29.13 -2.20
N ARG A 153 29.38 28.27 -3.19
CA ARG A 153 29.88 28.38 -4.57
C ARG A 153 29.01 29.25 -5.47
N ALA A 154 27.77 29.53 -5.09
CA ALA A 154 26.84 30.31 -5.89
C ALA A 154 27.30 31.77 -6.00
N LYS A 155 27.37 32.26 -7.24
CA LYS A 155 27.78 33.65 -7.55
C LYS A 155 26.60 34.59 -7.74
N ASP A 156 25.47 34.04 -8.16
CA ASP A 156 24.24 34.76 -8.47
C ASP A 156 23.28 34.73 -7.26
N GLU A 157 22.69 35.89 -6.94
CA GLU A 157 21.80 36.02 -5.78
C GLU A 157 20.48 35.26 -5.97
N ALA A 158 19.93 35.17 -7.18
CA ALA A 158 18.70 34.41 -7.40
C ALA A 158 18.92 32.91 -7.13
N LYS A 159 20.07 32.36 -7.53
CA LYS A 159 20.46 30.99 -7.16
C LYS A 159 20.67 30.83 -5.65
N LYS A 160 21.30 31.80 -4.97
CA LYS A 160 21.48 31.73 -3.51
C LYS A 160 20.14 31.73 -2.79
N ASP A 161 19.19 32.55 -3.22
CA ASP A 161 17.85 32.61 -2.62
C ASP A 161 17.09 31.30 -2.83
N GLN A 162 17.21 30.66 -4.00
CA GLN A 162 16.65 29.33 -4.22
C GLN A 162 17.26 28.29 -3.26
N LEU A 163 18.59 28.28 -3.10
CA LEU A 163 19.28 27.35 -2.21
C LEU A 163 18.92 27.58 -0.73
N ARG A 164 18.80 28.83 -0.30
CA ARG A 164 18.35 29.19 1.06
C ARG A 164 16.94 28.64 1.34
N ARG A 165 15.99 28.80 0.41
CA ARG A 165 14.65 28.22 0.56
C ARG A 165 14.67 26.70 0.68
N GLN A 166 15.52 26.03 -0.10
CA GLN A 166 15.67 24.58 -0.02
C GLN A 166 16.30 24.13 1.32
N LEU A 167 17.23 24.92 1.87
CA LEU A 167 17.79 24.67 3.20
C LEU A 167 16.74 24.86 4.30
N GLU A 168 15.94 25.92 4.24
CA GLU A 168 14.81 26.16 5.17
C GLU A 168 13.82 24.99 5.15
N GLU A 169 13.50 24.44 3.97
CA GLU A 169 12.66 23.25 3.85
C GLU A 169 13.29 22.01 4.52
N LEU A 170 14.60 21.80 4.37
CA LEU A 170 15.30 20.69 5.02
C LEU A 170 15.40 20.87 6.54
N GLU A 171 15.61 22.10 7.01
CA GLU A 171 15.61 22.43 8.43
C GLU A 171 14.24 22.19 9.05
N ALA A 172 13.15 22.58 8.38
CA ALA A 172 11.80 22.27 8.81
C ALA A 172 11.56 20.76 8.91
N ARG A 173 12.02 19.98 7.91
CA ARG A 173 11.94 18.51 7.93
C ARG A 173 12.75 17.90 9.07
N ARG A 174 13.97 18.38 9.31
CA ARG A 174 14.80 17.97 10.45
C ARG A 174 14.11 18.30 11.77
N GLY A 175 13.52 19.49 11.88
CA GLY A 175 12.75 19.92 13.04
C GLY A 175 11.57 18.99 13.32
N ARG A 176 10.87 18.49 12.29
CA ARG A 176 9.84 17.45 12.47
C ARG A 176 10.41 16.18 13.07
N LEU A 177 11.53 15.66 12.55
CA LEU A 177 12.16 14.45 13.10
C LEU A 177 12.62 14.63 14.55
N GLN A 178 12.98 15.85 14.95
CA GLN A 178 13.41 16.17 16.31
C GLN A 178 12.26 16.37 17.29
N ASN A 179 11.04 16.64 16.83
CA ASN A 179 9.90 16.96 17.71
C ASN A 179 8.79 15.91 17.68
N GLU A 180 8.70 15.12 16.62
CA GLU A 180 7.75 14.03 16.49
C GLU A 180 8.32 12.75 17.12
N HIS A 181 7.43 11.88 17.62
CA HIS A 181 7.81 10.73 18.44
C HIS A 181 7.23 9.43 17.89
N PHE A 182 7.98 8.35 18.07
CA PHE A 182 7.50 6.98 17.97
C PHE A 182 7.28 6.40 19.37
N THR A 183 6.18 5.69 19.55
CA THR A 183 6.04 4.77 20.68
C THR A 183 6.95 3.57 20.46
N VAL A 184 7.83 3.27 21.41
CA VAL A 184 8.63 2.04 21.44
C VAL A 184 8.16 1.20 22.62
N GLN A 185 7.81 -0.05 22.33
CA GLN A 185 7.40 -1.07 23.30
C GLN A 185 8.51 -2.10 23.43
N ILE A 186 9.12 -2.16 24.61
CA ILE A 186 10.28 -2.99 24.92
C ILE A 186 9.84 -4.14 25.83
N TYR A 187 9.85 -5.35 25.28
CA TYR A 187 9.60 -6.58 26.03
C TYR A 187 10.88 -7.11 26.63
N VAL A 188 10.84 -7.46 27.92
CA VAL A 188 11.96 -8.16 28.57
C VAL A 188 11.86 -9.65 28.26
N GLU A 189 12.83 -10.18 27.52
CA GLU A 189 12.89 -11.59 27.14
C GLU A 189 14.36 -12.02 26.98
N SER A 190 14.82 -12.98 27.79
CA SER A 190 16.20 -13.48 27.73
C SER A 190 16.36 -14.65 26.76
N GLU A 191 15.31 -15.41 26.48
CA GLU A 191 15.37 -16.62 25.66
C GLU A 191 15.27 -16.32 24.16
N PRO A 192 16.25 -16.75 23.32
CA PRO A 192 16.20 -16.56 21.88
C PRO A 192 15.00 -17.20 21.19
N GLU A 193 14.62 -18.42 21.57
CA GLU A 193 13.50 -19.15 20.96
C GLU A 193 12.16 -18.44 21.20
N ARG A 194 11.93 -17.93 22.42
CA ARG A 194 10.74 -17.14 22.75
C ARG A 194 10.67 -15.84 21.96
N TYR A 195 11.81 -15.22 21.66
CA TYR A 195 11.87 -14.04 20.80
C TYR A 195 11.46 -14.33 19.35
N GLU A 196 11.90 -15.46 18.79
CA GLU A 196 11.47 -15.88 17.45
C GLU A 196 9.97 -16.19 17.42
N GLN A 197 9.46 -16.83 18.46
CA GLN A 197 8.02 -17.05 18.63
C GLN A 197 7.25 -15.73 18.73
N MET A 198 7.76 -14.72 19.45
CA MET A 198 7.13 -13.40 19.51
C MET A 198 7.03 -12.74 18.14
N PHE A 199 8.07 -12.85 17.30
CA PHE A 199 8.03 -12.37 15.92
C PHE A 199 6.91 -13.05 15.11
N TYR A 200 6.83 -14.38 15.22
CA TYR A 200 5.78 -15.18 14.58
C TYR A 200 4.39 -14.76 15.06
N ASP A 201 4.17 -14.71 16.38
CA ASP A 201 2.87 -14.41 16.99
C ASP A 201 2.34 -13.04 16.56
N VAL A 202 3.21 -12.02 16.52
CA VAL A 202 2.83 -10.68 16.05
C VAL A 202 2.42 -10.71 14.59
N ALA A 203 3.12 -11.47 13.74
CA ALA A 203 2.83 -11.54 12.32
C ALA A 203 1.56 -12.35 11.99
N ASP A 204 1.35 -13.48 12.66
CA ASP A 204 0.26 -14.41 12.39
C ASP A 204 -1.09 -13.90 12.92
N ASN A 205 -1.07 -13.20 14.07
CA ASN A 205 -2.29 -12.61 14.65
C ASN A 205 -2.67 -11.25 14.05
N ALA A 206 -1.81 -10.65 13.22
CA ALA A 206 -2.11 -9.39 12.53
C ALA A 206 -2.90 -9.65 11.24
N LEU A 207 -4.22 -9.43 11.26
CA LEU A 207 -5.02 -9.50 10.04
C LEU A 207 -4.70 -8.32 9.11
N GLY A 208 -4.17 -8.62 7.93
CA GLY A 208 -3.94 -7.61 6.90
C GLY A 208 -5.24 -7.01 6.38
N ILE A 209 -5.22 -5.71 6.07
CA ILE A 209 -6.37 -5.04 5.44
C ILE A 209 -6.48 -5.52 3.98
N ASN A 210 -7.66 -6.00 3.59
CA ASN A 210 -7.97 -6.40 2.22
C ASN A 210 -7.99 -5.18 1.26
N GLN A 211 -8.02 -5.42 -0.05
CA GLN A 211 -7.95 -4.32 -1.02
C GLN A 211 -9.24 -3.51 -1.10
N ALA A 212 -10.41 -4.13 -0.96
CA ALA A 212 -11.71 -3.46 -0.93
C ALA A 212 -11.77 -2.39 0.18
N VAL A 213 -11.35 -2.74 1.39
CA VAL A 213 -11.28 -1.81 2.54
C VAL A 213 -10.20 -0.75 2.32
N LYS A 214 -9.03 -1.12 1.78
CA LYS A 214 -7.99 -0.15 1.42
C LYS A 214 -8.50 0.91 0.46
N VAL A 215 -9.21 0.51 -0.59
CA VAL A 215 -9.76 1.42 -1.59
C VAL A 215 -10.78 2.38 -0.94
N ARG A 216 -11.65 1.88 -0.07
CA ARG A 216 -12.66 2.70 0.62
C ARG A 216 -12.06 3.73 1.57
N PHE A 217 -11.00 3.37 2.29
CA PHE A 217 -10.44 4.23 3.35
C PHE A 217 -9.30 5.13 2.87
N ASP A 218 -8.60 4.76 1.80
CA ASP A 218 -7.50 5.56 1.25
C ASP A 218 -8.02 6.65 0.31
N SER A 219 -8.52 7.74 0.89
CA SER A 219 -8.97 8.94 0.17
C SER A 219 -7.83 9.77 -0.44
N ARG A 220 -6.57 9.41 -0.18
CA ARG A 220 -5.41 10.16 -0.67
C ARG A 220 -5.13 9.89 -2.14
N LYS A 221 -5.54 8.73 -2.66
CA LYS A 221 -5.38 8.39 -4.09
C LYS A 221 -6.56 8.87 -4.91
N VAL A 222 -6.28 9.51 -6.04
CA VAL A 222 -7.33 10.05 -6.94
C VAL A 222 -8.31 8.97 -7.39
N LEU A 223 -7.78 7.81 -7.80
CA LEU A 223 -8.61 6.69 -8.23
C LEU A 223 -9.55 6.20 -7.13
N ASN A 224 -9.13 6.19 -5.87
CA ASN A 224 -9.98 5.69 -4.80
C ASN A 224 -11.13 6.66 -4.48
N ARG A 225 -10.92 7.97 -4.68
CA ARG A 225 -11.94 8.99 -4.48
C ARG A 225 -13.10 8.86 -5.46
N THR A 226 -12.84 8.37 -6.67
CA THR A 226 -13.90 8.14 -7.67
C THR A 226 -14.90 7.05 -7.25
N LEU A 227 -14.55 6.17 -6.30
CA LEU A 227 -15.37 5.02 -5.94
C LEU A 227 -16.82 5.42 -5.64
N TYR A 228 -17.00 6.39 -4.74
CA TYR A 228 -18.32 6.74 -4.22
C TYR A 228 -19.26 7.30 -5.30
N GLU A 229 -18.74 8.15 -6.18
CA GLU A 229 -19.55 8.69 -7.28
C GLU A 229 -19.80 7.63 -8.36
N THR A 230 -18.81 6.80 -8.67
CA THR A 230 -18.93 5.72 -9.67
C THR A 230 -19.96 4.66 -9.25
N THR A 231 -20.05 4.33 -7.95
CA THR A 231 -21.03 3.33 -7.48
C THR A 231 -22.49 3.78 -7.59
N LYS A 232 -22.76 5.06 -7.82
CA LYS A 232 -24.11 5.58 -8.07
C LYS A 232 -24.65 5.22 -9.45
N HIS A 233 -23.78 4.79 -10.36
CA HIS A 233 -24.17 4.35 -11.70
C HIS A 233 -25.23 3.24 -11.65
N ALA A 234 -26.20 3.24 -12.58
CA ALA A 234 -27.36 2.32 -12.55
C ALA A 234 -26.97 0.84 -12.45
N LEU A 235 -25.92 0.43 -13.19
CA LEU A 235 -25.37 -0.93 -13.18
C LEU A 235 -24.76 -1.34 -11.81
N LEU A 236 -24.25 -0.37 -11.05
CA LEU A 236 -23.46 -0.61 -9.84
C LEU A 236 -24.25 -0.33 -8.55
N ASN A 237 -25.24 0.57 -8.60
CA ASN A 237 -25.98 0.99 -7.43
C ASN A 237 -26.61 -0.23 -6.71
N GLY A 238 -26.29 -0.41 -5.42
CA GLY A 238 -26.73 -1.54 -4.61
C GLY A 238 -26.13 -2.91 -5.00
N ARG A 239 -25.10 -2.95 -5.87
CA ARG A 239 -24.50 -4.18 -6.42
C ARG A 239 -22.97 -4.21 -6.30
N VAL A 240 -22.41 -3.44 -5.35
CA VAL A 240 -20.97 -3.40 -5.06
C VAL A 240 -20.71 -3.96 -3.68
N ASP A 241 -19.88 -5.00 -3.60
CA ASP A 241 -19.37 -5.54 -2.33
C ASP A 241 -18.25 -4.64 -1.80
N GLU A 242 -18.47 -4.07 -0.63
CA GLU A 242 -17.57 -3.12 0.00
C GLU A 242 -16.47 -3.76 0.86
N GLU A 243 -16.50 -5.08 1.04
CA GLU A 243 -15.62 -5.79 1.97
C GLU A 243 -14.81 -6.90 1.30
N GLN A 244 -15.33 -7.56 0.27
CA GLN A 244 -14.68 -8.74 -0.31
C GLN A 244 -13.85 -8.43 -1.56
N ASP A 245 -12.62 -8.94 -1.58
CA ASP A 245 -11.75 -8.88 -2.77
C ASP A 245 -12.13 -9.92 -3.84
N ARG A 246 -12.87 -10.96 -3.47
CA ARG A 246 -13.28 -12.07 -4.34
C ARG A 246 -14.77 -12.30 -4.17
N LEU A 247 -15.48 -12.34 -5.29
CA LEU A 247 -16.92 -12.62 -5.30
C LEU A 247 -17.13 -14.10 -5.63
N GLY A 248 -17.68 -14.84 -4.67
CA GLY A 248 -18.15 -16.20 -4.90
C GLY A 248 -19.40 -16.23 -5.76
N GLY A 249 -19.74 -17.40 -6.31
CA GLY A 249 -20.92 -17.57 -7.16
C GLY A 249 -22.24 -17.15 -6.49
N SER A 250 -22.35 -17.31 -5.17
CA SER A 250 -23.53 -16.95 -4.38
C SER A 250 -23.56 -15.50 -3.88
N ASN A 251 -22.51 -14.70 -4.12
CA ASN A 251 -22.49 -13.33 -3.62
C ASN A 251 -23.60 -12.50 -4.31
N PRO A 252 -24.41 -11.70 -3.59
CA PRO A 252 -25.50 -10.93 -4.20
C PRO A 252 -25.01 -9.75 -5.06
N ASN A 253 -23.77 -9.28 -4.87
CA ASN A 253 -23.22 -8.10 -5.54
C ASN A 253 -22.54 -8.43 -6.87
N LEU A 254 -22.80 -7.65 -7.92
CA LEU A 254 -22.20 -7.84 -9.23
C LEU A 254 -20.66 -7.77 -9.18
N VAL A 255 -20.15 -6.70 -8.56
CA VAL A 255 -18.72 -6.42 -8.45
C VAL A 255 -18.32 -6.05 -7.01
N GLY A 256 -17.03 -5.86 -6.76
CA GLY A 256 -16.52 -5.40 -5.46
C GLY A 256 -15.87 -4.03 -5.60
N ALA A 257 -15.70 -3.28 -4.52
CA ALA A 257 -15.17 -1.92 -4.54
C ALA A 257 -13.81 -1.81 -5.26
N LYS A 258 -12.93 -2.80 -5.05
CA LYS A 258 -11.67 -2.92 -5.77
C LYS A 258 -11.87 -3.02 -7.29
N HIS A 259 -12.86 -3.79 -7.73
CA HIS A 259 -13.13 -4.03 -9.15
C HIS A 259 -13.65 -2.76 -9.84
N VAL A 260 -14.47 -1.97 -9.16
CA VAL A 260 -14.90 -0.65 -9.66
C VAL A 260 -13.69 0.22 -9.97
N ILE A 261 -12.72 0.31 -9.06
CA ILE A 261 -11.48 1.06 -9.29
C ILE A 261 -10.61 0.44 -10.38
N ASP A 262 -10.59 -0.89 -10.50
CA ASP A 262 -9.91 -1.56 -11.59
C ASP A 262 -10.54 -1.20 -12.95
N PHE A 263 -11.86 -1.05 -13.04
CA PHE A 263 -12.55 -0.59 -14.25
C PHE A 263 -12.25 0.87 -14.56
N VAL A 264 -12.40 1.78 -13.58
CA VAL A 264 -12.07 3.21 -13.75
C VAL A 264 -10.64 3.34 -14.28
N ARG A 265 -9.68 2.61 -13.68
CA ARG A 265 -8.30 2.60 -14.16
C ARG A 265 -8.20 2.05 -15.58
N THR A 266 -8.79 0.90 -15.88
CA THR A 266 -8.65 0.26 -17.18
C THR A 266 -9.29 1.06 -18.31
N VAL A 267 -10.42 1.73 -18.08
CA VAL A 267 -11.05 2.64 -19.05
C VAL A 267 -10.18 3.85 -19.36
N ASN A 268 -9.45 4.37 -18.36
CA ASN A 268 -8.69 5.61 -18.52
C ASN A 268 -7.24 5.42 -18.97
N VAL A 269 -6.65 4.25 -18.73
CA VAL A 269 -5.22 4.00 -19.05
C VAL A 269 -4.95 2.64 -19.70
N GLY A 270 -5.99 1.88 -20.03
CA GLY A 270 -5.89 0.56 -20.64
C GLY A 270 -5.69 -0.60 -19.65
N VAL A 271 -5.81 -1.83 -20.15
CA VAL A 271 -5.84 -3.05 -19.33
C VAL A 271 -4.58 -3.29 -18.49
N ASN A 272 -3.42 -2.85 -19.00
CA ASN A 272 -2.12 -2.88 -18.33
C ASN A 272 -1.59 -1.50 -17.91
N GLY A 273 -2.40 -0.45 -18.10
CA GLY A 273 -2.04 0.90 -17.72
C GLY A 273 -1.73 1.03 -16.24
N ARG A 274 -0.70 1.81 -15.94
CA ARG A 274 -0.31 2.15 -14.57
C ARG A 274 -0.37 3.66 -14.39
N ILE A 275 -0.95 4.06 -13.27
CA ILE A 275 -0.95 5.45 -12.83
C ILE A 275 0.20 5.60 -11.85
N GLY A 276 1.30 6.20 -12.31
CA GLY A 276 2.42 6.59 -11.46
C GLY A 276 2.15 7.94 -10.76
N ARG A 277 2.98 8.30 -9.78
CA ARG A 277 2.83 9.54 -8.98
C ARG A 277 2.64 10.80 -9.82
N LYS A 278 3.39 10.94 -10.92
CA LYS A 278 3.30 12.11 -11.80
C LYS A 278 1.94 12.21 -12.48
N ARG A 279 1.50 11.11 -13.12
CA ARG A 279 0.19 11.05 -13.77
C ARG A 279 -0.92 11.25 -12.76
N GLU A 280 -0.80 10.67 -11.57
CA GLU A 280 -1.77 10.83 -10.47
C GLU A 280 -1.98 12.30 -10.08
N ALA A 281 -0.95 13.14 -10.13
CA ALA A 281 -1.05 14.57 -9.82
C ALA A 281 -1.73 15.40 -10.93
N GLU A 282 -1.81 14.85 -12.15
CA GLU A 282 -2.38 15.50 -13.34
C GLU A 282 -3.80 14.99 -13.64
N LEU A 283 -4.26 13.92 -12.96
CA LEU A 283 -5.58 13.35 -13.19
C LEU A 283 -6.67 14.17 -12.54
N ASP A 284 -7.67 14.51 -13.34
CA ASP A 284 -8.92 15.10 -12.89
C ASP A 284 -9.93 14.01 -12.51
N GLU A 285 -10.52 14.16 -11.32
CA GLU A 285 -11.42 13.16 -10.75
C GLU A 285 -12.74 13.07 -11.53
N ALA A 286 -13.28 14.21 -11.97
CA ALA A 286 -14.54 14.25 -12.72
C ALA A 286 -14.41 13.54 -14.06
N SER A 287 -13.33 13.80 -14.79
CA SER A 287 -13.02 13.15 -16.07
C SER A 287 -12.89 11.62 -15.94
N LEU A 288 -12.28 11.13 -14.84
CA LEU A 288 -12.16 9.69 -14.57
C LEU A 288 -13.53 9.02 -14.36
N ILE A 289 -14.43 9.69 -13.63
CA ILE A 289 -15.79 9.21 -13.34
C ILE A 289 -16.63 9.23 -14.62
N GLU A 290 -16.55 10.30 -15.41
CA GLU A 290 -17.29 10.44 -16.67
C GLU A 290 -16.95 9.31 -17.65
N ALA A 291 -15.65 9.05 -17.87
CA ALA A 291 -15.23 7.96 -18.75
C ALA A 291 -15.70 6.59 -18.24
N ALA A 292 -15.69 6.36 -16.92
CA ALA A 292 -16.16 5.11 -16.34
C ALA A 292 -17.69 4.93 -16.51
N ASN A 293 -18.47 5.99 -16.32
CA ASN A 293 -19.92 5.97 -16.56
C ASN A 293 -20.23 5.71 -18.04
N GLU A 294 -19.54 6.40 -18.95
CA GLU A 294 -19.69 6.19 -20.40
C GLU A 294 -19.45 4.72 -20.79
N TYR A 295 -18.44 4.08 -20.20
CA TYR A 295 -18.21 2.65 -20.37
C TYR A 295 -19.37 1.79 -19.85
N PHE A 296 -19.90 2.07 -18.65
CA PHE A 296 -21.02 1.30 -18.11
C PHE A 296 -22.31 1.52 -18.91
N ASP A 297 -22.54 2.72 -19.43
CA ASP A 297 -23.66 3.02 -20.33
C ASP A 297 -23.55 2.23 -21.64
N CYS A 298 -22.34 2.11 -22.20
CA CYS A 298 -22.08 1.25 -23.36
C CYS A 298 -22.34 -0.23 -23.06
N LEU A 299 -22.00 -0.71 -21.84
CA LEU A 299 -22.34 -2.07 -21.43
C LEU A 299 -23.85 -2.29 -21.38
N ILE A 300 -24.60 -1.39 -20.75
CA ILE A 300 -26.06 -1.53 -20.64
C ILE A 300 -26.68 -1.54 -22.04
N SER A 301 -26.31 -0.57 -22.87
CA SER A 301 -26.84 -0.41 -24.23
C SER A 301 -26.48 -1.60 -25.13
N GLY A 302 -25.26 -2.15 -24.98
CA GLY A 302 -24.80 -3.29 -25.77
C GLY A 302 -25.26 -4.66 -25.26
N PHE A 303 -25.65 -4.81 -23.99
CA PHE A 303 -25.97 -6.11 -23.40
C PHE A 303 -27.31 -6.07 -22.65
N PRO A 304 -28.44 -6.42 -23.31
CA PRO A 304 -29.77 -6.34 -22.70
C PRO A 304 -29.94 -7.11 -21.38
N ILE A 305 -29.20 -8.20 -21.19
CA ILE A 305 -29.21 -8.97 -19.92
C ILE A 305 -28.76 -8.14 -18.71
N LEU A 306 -28.01 -7.05 -18.92
CA LEU A 306 -27.63 -6.13 -17.85
C LEU A 306 -28.78 -5.20 -17.45
N GLU A 307 -29.69 -4.85 -18.38
CA GLU A 307 -30.94 -4.16 -18.03
C GLU A 307 -31.81 -5.06 -17.16
N ASP A 308 -31.91 -6.36 -17.49
CA ASP A 308 -32.64 -7.33 -16.68
C ASP A 308 -32.07 -7.42 -15.25
N LEU A 309 -30.75 -7.29 -15.08
CA LEU A 309 -30.11 -7.20 -13.76
C LEU A 309 -30.45 -5.89 -13.04
N ILE A 310 -30.48 -4.77 -13.77
CA ILE A 310 -30.82 -3.44 -13.22
C ILE A 310 -32.27 -3.41 -12.72
N GLU A 311 -33.19 -4.00 -13.49
CA GLU A 311 -34.61 -4.11 -13.16
C GLU A 311 -34.91 -5.20 -12.13
N GLY A 312 -33.93 -6.02 -11.78
CA GLY A 312 -34.07 -7.10 -10.79
C GLY A 312 -34.83 -8.33 -11.29
N LYS A 313 -34.94 -8.49 -12.62
CA LYS A 313 -35.48 -9.71 -13.26
C LYS A 313 -34.52 -10.89 -13.12
N ILE A 314 -33.22 -10.61 -13.07
CA ILE A 314 -32.17 -11.58 -12.72
C ILE A 314 -31.30 -11.03 -11.59
N THR A 315 -30.66 -11.93 -10.87
CA THR A 315 -29.71 -11.63 -9.80
C THR A 315 -28.26 -11.76 -10.28
N ALA A 316 -27.31 -11.16 -9.57
CA ALA A 316 -25.89 -11.30 -9.91
C ALA A 316 -25.39 -12.77 -9.88
N PRO A 317 -25.82 -13.63 -8.94
CA PRO A 317 -25.57 -15.07 -9.01
C PRO A 317 -26.07 -15.73 -10.29
N GLU A 318 -27.28 -15.42 -10.73
CA GLU A 318 -27.86 -15.98 -11.97
C GLU A 318 -27.08 -15.51 -13.19
N LEU A 319 -26.70 -14.23 -13.23
CA LEU A 319 -25.84 -13.70 -14.30
C LEU A 319 -24.49 -14.43 -14.34
N ARG A 320 -23.84 -14.65 -13.18
CA ARG A 320 -22.57 -15.42 -13.10
C ARG A 320 -22.69 -16.86 -13.56
N ALA A 321 -23.85 -17.48 -13.37
CA ALA A 321 -24.07 -18.86 -13.74
C ALA A 321 -24.38 -19.04 -15.24
N SER A 322 -24.91 -18.01 -15.89
CA SER A 322 -25.49 -18.10 -17.25
C SER A 322 -24.80 -17.23 -18.30
N SER A 323 -23.97 -16.25 -17.89
CA SER A 323 -23.33 -15.29 -18.80
C SER A 323 -21.89 -14.99 -18.41
N LEU A 324 -21.06 -14.81 -19.43
CA LEU A 324 -19.71 -14.29 -19.33
C LEU A 324 -19.65 -12.88 -18.71
N LEU A 325 -20.74 -12.10 -18.82
CA LEU A 325 -20.85 -10.77 -18.21
C LEU A 325 -20.91 -10.82 -16.68
N GLY A 326 -21.19 -11.98 -16.08
CA GLY A 326 -21.01 -12.18 -14.64
C GLY A 326 -19.54 -12.29 -14.22
N SER A 327 -18.62 -12.51 -15.17
CA SER A 327 -17.19 -12.55 -14.88
C SER A 327 -16.59 -11.14 -14.82
N ILE A 328 -16.07 -10.79 -13.65
CA ILE A 328 -15.26 -9.58 -13.42
C ILE A 328 -14.11 -9.48 -14.44
N THR A 329 -13.57 -10.63 -14.85
CA THR A 329 -12.45 -10.68 -15.80
C THR A 329 -12.91 -10.26 -17.20
N ILE A 330 -14.11 -10.68 -17.63
CA ILE A 330 -14.71 -10.22 -18.90
C ILE A 330 -15.05 -8.75 -18.84
N LEU A 331 -15.69 -8.28 -17.77
CA LEU A 331 -15.99 -6.87 -17.60
C LEU A 331 -14.70 -6.03 -17.72
N ARG A 332 -13.62 -6.46 -17.07
CA ARG A 332 -12.33 -5.76 -17.19
C ARG A 332 -11.72 -5.81 -18.60
N VAL A 333 -11.90 -6.91 -19.35
CA VAL A 333 -11.47 -6.99 -20.75
C VAL A 333 -12.27 -6.03 -21.61
N LEU A 334 -13.60 -5.98 -21.44
CA LEU A 334 -14.47 -5.05 -22.16
C LEU A 334 -14.14 -3.59 -21.84
N ALA A 335 -13.76 -3.28 -20.60
CA ALA A 335 -13.24 -1.96 -20.24
C ALA A 335 -11.95 -1.62 -21.01
N GLY A 336 -11.10 -2.62 -21.24
CA GLY A 336 -9.90 -2.47 -22.07
C GLY A 336 -10.24 -2.25 -23.54
N VAL A 337 -11.21 -3.00 -24.07
CA VAL A 337 -11.69 -2.86 -25.45
C VAL A 337 -12.28 -1.47 -25.67
N PHE A 338 -13.11 -1.02 -24.73
CA PHE A 338 -13.65 0.34 -24.71
C PHE A 338 -12.53 1.37 -24.79
N HIS A 339 -11.51 1.28 -23.91
CA HIS A 339 -10.37 2.18 -23.92
C HIS A 339 -9.67 2.22 -25.29
N GLU A 340 -9.30 1.06 -25.84
CA GLU A 340 -8.58 0.98 -27.12
C GLU A 340 -9.42 1.53 -28.29
N LEU A 341 -10.74 1.32 -28.29
CA LEU A 341 -11.61 1.87 -29.34
C LEU A 341 -11.76 3.39 -29.20
N ARG A 342 -11.86 3.92 -27.98
CA ARG A 342 -11.89 5.38 -27.76
C ARG A 342 -10.58 6.06 -28.17
N GLU A 343 -9.43 5.43 -27.94
CA GLU A 343 -8.13 5.91 -28.45
C GLU A 343 -8.03 5.87 -29.98
N ASN A 344 -8.87 5.07 -30.65
CA ASN A 344 -9.00 5.03 -32.11
C ASN A 344 -10.22 5.86 -32.61
N ASP A 345 -10.59 6.90 -31.87
CA ASP A 345 -11.64 7.88 -32.20
C ASP A 345 -13.06 7.27 -32.39
N CYS A 346 -13.32 6.05 -31.92
CA CYS A 346 -14.66 5.48 -31.95
C CYS A 346 -15.57 6.20 -30.94
N THR A 347 -16.81 6.47 -31.34
CA THR A 347 -17.87 7.02 -30.50
C THR A 347 -18.45 5.96 -29.56
N SER A 348 -19.12 6.40 -28.51
CA SER A 348 -19.75 5.50 -27.54
C SER A 348 -20.89 4.69 -28.15
N ASP A 349 -21.62 5.25 -29.10
CA ASP A 349 -22.63 4.54 -29.87
C ASP A 349 -22.00 3.41 -30.71
N GLU A 350 -20.87 3.66 -31.38
CA GLU A 350 -20.16 2.62 -32.14
C GLU A 350 -19.62 1.49 -31.24
N VAL A 351 -19.17 1.83 -30.03
CA VAL A 351 -18.73 0.82 -29.06
C VAL A 351 -19.93 0.03 -28.53
N ALA A 352 -21.05 0.67 -28.23
CA ALA A 352 -22.28 0.01 -27.82
C ALA A 352 -22.82 -0.93 -28.91
N ASP A 353 -22.82 -0.50 -30.18
CA ASP A 353 -23.20 -1.33 -31.34
C ASP A 353 -22.26 -2.53 -31.50
N PHE A 354 -20.98 -2.37 -31.23
CA PHE A 354 -20.04 -3.48 -31.21
C PHE A 354 -20.33 -4.46 -30.07
N PHE A 355 -20.60 -3.95 -28.87
CA PHE A 355 -21.00 -4.79 -27.73
C PHE A 355 -22.33 -5.53 -28.00
N ALA A 356 -23.29 -4.88 -28.68
CA ALA A 356 -24.53 -5.52 -29.12
C ALA A 356 -24.29 -6.71 -30.06
N ARG A 357 -23.33 -6.60 -30.99
CA ARG A 357 -22.91 -7.73 -31.84
C ARG A 357 -22.29 -8.87 -31.02
N LEU A 358 -21.58 -8.57 -29.94
CA LEU A 358 -21.01 -9.59 -29.06
C LEU A 358 -22.07 -10.26 -28.16
N ALA A 359 -23.19 -9.62 -27.87
CA ALA A 359 -24.18 -10.07 -26.90
C ALA A 359 -24.68 -11.52 -27.10
N PRO A 360 -24.99 -11.99 -28.33
CA PRO A 360 -25.40 -13.38 -28.58
C PRO A 360 -24.33 -14.42 -28.22
N HIS A 361 -23.07 -14.00 -28.11
CA HIS A 361 -21.93 -14.87 -27.80
C HIS A 361 -21.58 -14.87 -26.32
N MET A 362 -22.26 -14.10 -25.47
CA MET A 362 -21.93 -13.98 -24.03
C MET A 362 -22.49 -15.11 -23.15
N THR A 363 -23.09 -16.15 -23.71
CA THR A 363 -23.60 -17.30 -22.93
C THR A 363 -22.45 -18.06 -22.25
N ALA A 364 -22.64 -18.39 -20.98
CA ALA A 364 -21.75 -19.26 -20.22
C ALA A 364 -22.51 -20.51 -19.75
N PRO A 365 -21.84 -21.67 -19.58
CA PRO A 365 -20.43 -21.92 -19.84
C PRO A 365 -20.05 -21.90 -21.33
N VAL A 366 -18.81 -21.52 -21.61
CA VAL A 366 -18.26 -21.47 -22.97
C VAL A 366 -18.21 -22.88 -23.58
N THR A 367 -18.80 -23.06 -24.77
CA THR A 367 -18.82 -24.33 -25.52
C THR A 367 -17.72 -24.36 -26.59
N GLU A 368 -17.32 -25.55 -27.03
CA GLU A 368 -16.29 -25.71 -28.09
C GLU A 368 -16.67 -25.07 -29.43
N SER A 369 -17.97 -24.96 -29.73
CA SER A 369 -18.47 -24.29 -30.94
C SER A 369 -18.63 -22.78 -30.79
N SER A 370 -18.38 -22.22 -29.60
CA SER A 370 -18.54 -20.79 -29.36
C SER A 370 -17.46 -19.96 -30.05
N LEU A 371 -17.77 -18.68 -30.25
CA LEU A 371 -16.82 -17.71 -30.80
C LEU A 371 -15.51 -17.66 -29.99
N TRP A 372 -15.61 -17.79 -28.66
CA TRP A 372 -14.47 -17.78 -27.74
C TRP A 372 -13.53 -18.98 -27.89
N ARG A 373 -13.98 -20.08 -28.50
CA ARG A 373 -13.19 -21.32 -28.67
C ARG A 373 -12.76 -21.56 -30.12
N THR A 374 -13.41 -20.92 -31.07
CA THR A 374 -13.14 -21.06 -32.52
C THR A 374 -12.18 -20.00 -33.06
N THR A 375 -11.92 -18.93 -32.29
CA THR A 375 -11.00 -17.84 -32.65
C THR A 375 -9.68 -17.93 -31.87
N ALA A 376 -8.79 -16.93 -32.04
CA ALA A 376 -7.56 -16.83 -31.24
C ALA A 376 -7.84 -16.65 -29.74
N ALA A 377 -9.04 -16.20 -29.36
CA ALA A 377 -9.47 -16.09 -27.95
C ALA A 377 -9.44 -17.42 -27.19
N LYS A 378 -9.42 -18.57 -27.88
CA LYS A 378 -9.45 -19.91 -27.26
C LYS A 378 -8.35 -20.16 -26.23
N GLN A 379 -7.21 -19.48 -26.34
CA GLN A 379 -6.09 -19.61 -25.40
C GLN A 379 -6.36 -18.94 -24.05
N ASP A 380 -7.35 -18.06 -23.98
CA ASP A 380 -7.74 -17.35 -22.78
C ASP A 380 -8.89 -18.03 -22.02
N PHE A 381 -9.47 -19.10 -22.59
CA PHE A 381 -10.58 -19.84 -21.98
C PHE A 381 -10.24 -21.32 -21.82
N SER A 382 -10.71 -21.91 -20.73
CA SER A 382 -10.80 -23.37 -20.59
C SER A 382 -12.15 -23.88 -21.12
N GLU A 383 -12.23 -25.17 -21.44
CA GLU A 383 -13.49 -25.83 -21.80
C GLU A 383 -14.52 -25.66 -20.66
N ARG A 384 -15.76 -25.30 -21.01
CA ARG A 384 -16.87 -25.04 -20.06
C ARG A 384 -16.52 -24.00 -19.00
N ALA A 385 -15.65 -23.04 -19.30
CA ALA A 385 -15.35 -21.94 -18.39
C ALA A 385 -16.52 -20.96 -18.27
N LEU A 386 -16.67 -20.37 -17.08
CA LEU A 386 -17.61 -19.25 -16.80
C LEU A 386 -16.94 -17.87 -17.01
N GLY A 387 -15.70 -17.85 -17.51
CA GLY A 387 -14.91 -16.65 -17.72
C GLY A 387 -13.48 -16.98 -18.17
N PRO A 388 -12.73 -15.99 -18.67
CA PRO A 388 -11.37 -16.18 -19.14
C PRO A 388 -10.37 -16.23 -18.00
N HIS A 389 -9.13 -16.59 -18.34
CA HIS A 389 -8.00 -16.60 -17.42
C HIS A 389 -7.64 -15.18 -16.95
N ALA A 390 -7.55 -14.99 -15.63
CA ALA A 390 -7.31 -13.68 -15.01
C ALA A 390 -5.84 -13.21 -14.99
N ARG A 391 -4.93 -13.84 -15.76
CA ARG A 391 -3.52 -13.40 -15.80
C ARG A 391 -3.38 -12.16 -16.68
N SER A 392 -2.46 -11.26 -16.34
CA SER A 392 -2.24 -10.01 -17.09
C SER A 392 -1.93 -10.23 -18.58
N ALA A 393 -1.20 -11.30 -18.94
CA ALA A 393 -0.94 -11.64 -20.33
C ALA A 393 -2.22 -12.05 -21.09
N ASN A 394 -3.10 -12.84 -20.45
CA ASN A 394 -4.38 -13.26 -21.04
C ASN A 394 -5.34 -12.08 -21.18
N LEU A 395 -5.44 -11.24 -20.14
CA LEU A 395 -6.23 -10.00 -20.19
C LEU A 395 -5.82 -9.11 -21.36
N LYS A 396 -4.50 -8.93 -21.56
CA LYS A 396 -3.95 -8.16 -22.68
C LYS A 396 -4.33 -8.76 -24.02
N HIS A 397 -3.99 -10.04 -24.21
CA HIS A 397 -4.23 -10.73 -25.46
C HIS A 397 -5.72 -10.72 -25.83
N LEU A 398 -6.60 -11.04 -24.88
CA LEU A 398 -8.04 -11.09 -25.15
C LEU A 398 -8.60 -9.69 -25.46
N THR A 399 -8.09 -8.64 -24.81
CA THR A 399 -8.45 -7.25 -25.15
C THR A 399 -8.05 -6.94 -26.60
N GLU A 400 -6.79 -7.20 -26.97
CA GLU A 400 -6.29 -6.93 -28.33
C GLU A 400 -7.05 -7.74 -29.40
N GLU A 401 -7.39 -8.99 -29.10
CA GLU A 401 -8.14 -9.85 -30.00
C GLU A 401 -9.58 -9.36 -30.22
N ILE A 402 -10.30 -9.03 -29.15
CA ILE A 402 -11.67 -8.50 -29.25
C ILE A 402 -11.66 -7.13 -29.93
N THR A 403 -10.72 -6.24 -29.61
CA THR A 403 -10.58 -4.95 -30.31
C THR A 403 -10.38 -5.14 -31.81
N ARG A 404 -9.60 -6.15 -32.23
CA ARG A 404 -9.43 -6.46 -33.66
C ARG A 404 -10.74 -6.86 -34.34
N TRP A 405 -11.64 -7.55 -33.63
CA TRP A 405 -12.94 -7.96 -34.19
C TRP A 405 -13.83 -6.78 -34.55
N PHE A 406 -13.59 -5.59 -33.99
CA PHE A 406 -14.30 -4.37 -34.37
C PHE A 406 -14.12 -4.05 -35.86
N SER A 407 -12.88 -4.10 -36.37
CA SER A 407 -12.56 -3.81 -37.78
C SER A 407 -12.53 -5.06 -38.66
N ASN A 408 -12.23 -6.23 -38.09
CA ASN A 408 -12.13 -7.48 -38.82
C ASN A 408 -12.87 -8.59 -38.05
N PRO A 409 -14.21 -8.60 -38.13
CA PRO A 409 -15.02 -9.55 -37.37
C PRO A 409 -14.77 -10.98 -37.85
N PRO A 410 -14.63 -11.95 -36.93
CA PRO A 410 -14.60 -13.36 -37.27
C PRO A 410 -15.96 -13.81 -37.83
N ASP A 411 -15.96 -14.92 -38.56
CA ASP A 411 -17.18 -15.50 -39.12
C ASP A 411 -18.22 -15.77 -38.00
N GLY A 412 -19.37 -15.13 -38.12
CA GLY A 412 -20.50 -15.28 -37.19
C GLY A 412 -20.65 -14.18 -36.13
N LEU A 413 -19.83 -13.13 -36.16
CA LEU A 413 -19.98 -11.91 -35.34
C LEU A 413 -20.59 -10.73 -36.12
#